data_AF-A0A1G7N982-F1
#
_entry.id   AF-A0A1G7N982-F1
#
_cell.length_a   1.000
_cell.length_b   1.000
_cell.length_c   1.000
_cell.angle_alpha   90.00
_cell.angle_beta   90.00
_cell.angle_gamma   90.00
#
_symmetry.space_group_name_H-M   'P 1'
#
loop_
_entity.id
_entity.type
_entity.pdbx_description
1 polymer ?
#
loop_
_entity_poly.entity_id
_entity_poly.type
_entity_poly.pdbx_seq_one_letter_code
_entity_poly.pdbx_strand_id
1 'polypeptide(L)'
;MRETLIIILILKMSTGFCQSDTNIVVNKNAKPKRIVFTSPMVSSDALNEEQIATYADSINGYRRGEIPYFLTEVCFDHQKNYWPNFHSPISVRWSVLKQVKNKKALKRILNTNDPRLKRTCYTGKQDAYGIVVPDIEKSFFDLLKERYDQL
;
A
#
# COMPACT_ATOMS: atom_id res chain seq x y z
N MET A 1 21.40 -9.11 -60.24
CA MET A 1 20.72 -7.95 -59.61
C MET A 1 19.22 -8.22 -59.58
N ARG A 2 18.70 -8.78 -58.49
CA ARG A 2 17.27 -8.75 -58.16
C ARG A 2 17.15 -8.71 -56.64
N GLU A 3 16.53 -7.64 -56.19
CA GLU A 3 16.52 -7.13 -54.83
C GLU A 3 15.51 -7.87 -53.95
N THR A 4 15.90 -7.99 -52.69
CA THR A 4 15.19 -8.59 -51.56
C THR A 4 14.03 -7.68 -51.15
N LEU A 5 12.78 -8.18 -51.22
CA LEU A 5 11.59 -7.48 -50.71
C LEU A 5 11.34 -7.93 -49.25
N ILE A 6 11.71 -7.07 -48.30
CA ILE A 6 11.37 -7.21 -46.88
C ILE A 6 10.03 -6.49 -46.66
N ILE A 7 8.98 -7.25 -46.35
CA ILE A 7 7.66 -6.70 -45.98
C ILE A 7 7.66 -6.44 -44.46
N ILE A 8 7.74 -5.18 -44.06
CA ILE A 8 7.57 -4.73 -42.68
C ILE A 8 6.08 -4.51 -42.43
N LEU A 9 5.48 -5.36 -41.61
CA LEU A 9 4.08 -5.28 -41.18
C LEU A 9 3.99 -4.35 -39.95
N ILE A 10 3.66 -3.08 -40.16
CA ILE A 10 3.44 -2.13 -39.06
C ILE A 10 2.00 -2.29 -38.54
N LEU A 11 1.87 -2.97 -37.40
CA LEU A 11 0.67 -2.98 -36.57
C LEU A 11 0.36 -1.56 -36.08
N LYS A 12 -0.66 -0.94 -36.66
CA LYS A 12 -1.27 0.28 -36.10
C LYS A 12 -2.06 -0.10 -34.84
N MET A 13 -1.44 0.04 -33.67
CA MET A 13 -2.20 0.14 -32.43
C MET A 13 -2.86 1.52 -32.38
N SER A 14 -4.19 1.50 -32.37
CA SER A 14 -5.07 2.64 -32.13
C SER A 14 -4.80 3.23 -30.76
N THR A 15 -4.00 4.29 -30.70
CA THR A 15 -3.96 5.19 -29.56
C THR A 15 -5.23 6.03 -29.57
N GLY A 16 -6.22 5.61 -28.78
CA GLY A 16 -7.37 6.42 -28.43
C GLY A 16 -6.93 7.59 -27.55
N PHE A 17 -6.40 8.64 -28.17
CA PHE A 17 -6.26 9.94 -27.53
C PHE A 17 -7.66 10.58 -27.52
N CYS A 18 -8.25 10.66 -26.32
CA CYS A 18 -9.44 11.45 -26.10
C CYS A 18 -9.02 12.93 -26.14
N GLN A 19 -9.06 13.55 -27.33
CA GLN A 19 -8.97 15.00 -27.45
C GLN A 19 -10.25 15.61 -26.88
N SER A 20 -10.16 16.16 -25.68
CA SER A 20 -11.19 17.03 -25.13
C SER A 20 -11.07 18.37 -25.85
N ASP A 21 -11.90 18.57 -26.87
CA ASP A 21 -12.03 19.84 -27.59
C ASP A 21 -12.57 20.91 -26.64
N THR A 22 -11.68 21.58 -25.94
CA THR A 22 -11.99 22.85 -25.28
C THR A 22 -11.89 23.95 -26.33
N ASN A 23 -13.03 24.33 -26.91
CA ASN A 23 -13.15 25.56 -27.67
C ASN A 23 -12.94 26.75 -26.71
N ILE A 24 -11.69 27.22 -26.58
CA ILE A 24 -11.37 28.42 -25.82
C ILE A 24 -11.67 29.63 -26.72
N VAL A 25 -12.83 30.24 -26.53
CA VAL A 25 -13.11 31.59 -27.05
C VAL A 25 -12.27 32.58 -26.25
N VAL A 26 -11.11 32.96 -26.78
CA VAL A 26 -10.23 33.95 -26.15
C VAL A 26 -10.82 35.35 -26.36
N ASN A 27 -11.57 35.82 -25.36
CA ASN A 27 -11.93 37.23 -25.27
C ASN A 27 -10.69 38.05 -24.89
N LYS A 28 -10.14 38.80 -25.85
CA LYS A 28 -8.93 39.63 -25.68
C LYS A 28 -9.07 40.78 -24.67
N ASN A 29 -10.28 41.02 -24.15
CA ASN A 29 -10.57 42.08 -23.19
C ASN A 29 -10.85 41.56 -21.76
N ALA A 30 -10.77 40.25 -21.51
CA ALA A 30 -10.97 39.69 -20.18
C ALA A 30 -9.66 39.77 -19.36
N LYS A 31 -9.69 40.49 -18.22
CA LYS A 31 -8.59 40.45 -17.24
C LYS A 31 -8.27 38.99 -16.90
N PRO A 32 -7.00 38.57 -16.86
CA PRO A 32 -6.64 37.19 -16.56
C PRO A 32 -7.18 36.84 -15.17
N LYS A 33 -8.21 35.98 -15.12
CA LYS A 33 -8.62 35.33 -13.88
C LYS A 33 -7.50 34.38 -13.50
N ARG A 34 -6.75 34.74 -12.46
CA ARG A 34 -5.75 33.88 -11.84
C ARG A 34 -6.45 32.59 -11.41
N ILE A 35 -6.21 31.50 -12.13
CA ILE A 35 -6.65 30.17 -11.70
C ILE A 35 -5.73 29.81 -10.54
N VAL A 36 -6.23 30.01 -9.32
CA VAL A 36 -5.53 29.57 -8.10
C VAL A 36 -5.85 28.10 -7.96
N PHE A 37 -4.90 27.23 -8.31
CA PHE A 37 -4.94 25.83 -7.95
C PHE A 37 -4.75 25.72 -6.44
N THR A 38 -5.86 25.67 -5.69
CA THR A 38 -5.84 25.26 -4.29
C THR A 38 -5.73 23.74 -4.27
N SER A 39 -4.50 23.21 -4.23
CA SER A 39 -4.32 21.81 -3.86
C SER A 39 -4.69 21.70 -2.39
N PRO A 40 -5.69 20.88 -2.00
CA PRO A 40 -5.88 20.59 -0.59
C PRO A 40 -4.58 19.93 -0.09
N MET A 41 -3.93 20.55 0.90
CA MET A 41 -2.84 19.89 1.61
C MET A 41 -3.47 18.76 2.42
N VAL A 42 -3.49 17.56 1.85
CA VAL A 42 -3.81 16.34 2.60
C VAL A 42 -2.65 16.13 3.57
N SER A 43 -2.95 15.97 4.86
CA SER A 43 -1.92 15.69 5.87
C SER A 43 -1.31 14.30 5.61
N SER A 44 -0.01 14.14 5.90
CA SER A 44 0.68 12.85 5.83
C SER A 44 -0.04 11.77 6.63
N ASP A 45 -0.64 12.15 7.76
CA ASP A 45 -1.35 11.24 8.65
C ASP A 45 -2.59 10.64 7.98
N ALA A 46 -3.34 11.45 7.22
CA ALA A 46 -4.52 10.97 6.49
C ALA A 46 -4.14 10.01 5.36
N LEU A 47 -3.03 10.28 4.65
CA LEU A 47 -2.51 9.38 3.62
C LEU A 47 -2.06 8.04 4.21
N ASN A 48 -1.41 8.07 5.37
CA ASN A 48 -0.98 6.87 6.07
C ASN A 48 -2.18 6.03 6.53
N GLU A 49 -3.24 6.67 7.02
CA GLU A 49 -4.46 5.97 7.44
C GLU A 49 -5.14 5.25 6.25
N GLU A 50 -5.25 5.90 5.09
CA GLU A 50 -5.81 5.31 3.87
C GLU A 50 -4.99 4.10 3.38
N GLN A 51 -3.66 4.19 3.42
CA GLN A 51 -2.80 3.06 3.05
C GLN A 51 -2.94 1.90 4.05
N ILE A 52 -2.98 2.18 5.36
CA ILE A 52 -3.22 1.17 6.39
C ILE A 52 -4.58 0.48 6.16
N ALA A 53 -5.61 1.26 5.82
CA ALA A 53 -6.94 0.73 5.50
C ALA A 53 -6.92 -0.22 4.29
N THR A 54 -6.15 0.11 3.24
CA THR A 54 -6.00 -0.74 2.06
C THR A 54 -5.41 -2.12 2.39
N TYR A 55 -4.42 -2.17 3.28
CA TYR A 55 -3.88 -3.45 3.77
C TYR A 55 -4.90 -4.23 4.61
N ALA A 56 -5.67 -3.54 5.44
CA ALA A 56 -6.72 -4.16 6.24
C ALA A 56 -7.84 -4.75 5.36
N ASP A 57 -8.22 -4.05 4.29
CA ASP A 57 -9.20 -4.51 3.32
C ASP A 57 -8.73 -5.75 2.56
N SER A 58 -7.44 -5.84 2.25
CA SER A 58 -6.84 -7.04 1.67
C SER A 58 -7.01 -8.27 2.57
N ILE A 59 -6.89 -8.10 3.90
CA ILE A 59 -7.18 -9.18 4.87
C ILE A 59 -8.69 -9.44 4.95
N ASN A 60 -9.51 -8.39 5.08
CA ASN A 60 -10.97 -8.52 5.20
C ASN A 60 -11.59 -9.23 4.00
N GLY A 61 -11.05 -8.99 2.80
CA GLY A 61 -11.46 -9.61 1.54
C GLY A 61 -10.91 -11.01 1.30
N TYR A 62 -9.97 -11.49 2.11
CA TYR A 62 -9.30 -12.78 1.85
C TYR A 62 -10.26 -13.97 1.93
N ARG A 63 -10.33 -14.73 0.83
CA ARG A 63 -11.18 -15.93 0.69
C ARG A 63 -10.38 -17.22 0.66
N ARG A 64 -9.36 -17.32 -0.19
CA ARG A 64 -8.49 -18.49 -0.40
C ARG A 64 -7.32 -18.10 -1.32
N GLY A 65 -6.31 -18.96 -1.40
CA GLY A 65 -5.19 -18.78 -2.33
C GLY A 65 -3.95 -18.24 -1.62
N GLU A 66 -3.18 -17.43 -2.31
CA GLU A 66 -2.01 -16.76 -1.74
C GLU A 66 -2.45 -15.70 -0.73
N ILE A 67 -1.78 -15.67 0.42
CA ILE A 67 -2.00 -14.64 1.44
C ILE A 67 -1.45 -13.29 0.94
N PRO A 68 -2.05 -12.16 1.36
CA PRO A 68 -1.51 -10.84 1.01
C PRO A 68 0.00 -10.73 1.29
N TYR A 69 0.77 -10.28 0.29
CA TYR A 69 2.23 -10.30 0.31
C TYR A 69 2.84 -9.64 1.55
N PHE A 70 2.27 -8.51 1.98
CA PHE A 70 2.77 -7.75 3.14
C PHE A 70 2.76 -8.57 4.45
N LEU A 71 1.89 -9.57 4.57
CA LEU A 71 1.87 -10.48 5.73
C LEU A 71 3.14 -11.35 5.81
N THR A 72 3.90 -11.44 4.72
CA THR A 72 5.16 -12.17 4.63
C THR A 72 6.38 -11.27 4.74
N GLU A 73 6.17 -9.95 4.77
CA GLU A 73 7.22 -8.96 4.99
C GLU A 73 7.56 -8.88 6.48
N VAL A 74 8.56 -9.65 6.88
CA VAL A 74 8.93 -9.83 8.28
C VAL A 74 9.20 -8.50 9.00
N CYS A 75 9.81 -7.54 8.29
CA CYS A 75 10.18 -6.21 8.81
C CYS A 75 9.22 -5.09 8.39
N PHE A 76 7.94 -5.40 8.16
CA PHE A 76 6.93 -4.42 7.73
C PHE A 76 6.83 -3.19 8.64
N ASP A 77 7.05 -3.36 9.95
CA ASP A 77 7.01 -2.23 10.90
C ASP A 77 8.15 -1.20 10.69
N HIS A 78 9.22 -1.54 9.96
CA HIS A 78 10.31 -0.61 9.65
C HIS A 78 10.01 0.35 8.50
N GLN A 79 8.82 0.28 7.90
CA GLN A 79 8.39 1.21 6.87
C GLN A 79 8.08 2.57 7.51
N LYS A 80 9.12 3.40 7.65
CA LYS A 80 9.08 4.67 8.40
C LYS A 80 8.09 5.69 7.85
N ASN A 81 7.68 5.55 6.59
CA ASN A 81 6.69 6.41 5.95
C ASN A 81 5.33 6.34 6.66
N TYR A 82 5.00 5.22 7.32
CA TYR A 82 3.77 5.05 8.10
C TYR A 82 3.86 5.59 9.52
N TRP A 83 5.06 5.98 9.97
CA TRP A 83 5.24 6.53 11.31
C TRP A 83 4.82 8.00 11.31
N PRO A 84 4.12 8.48 12.36
CA PRO A 84 3.82 9.91 12.48
C PRO A 84 5.07 10.78 12.46
N ASN A 85 6.16 10.27 13.04
CA ASN A 85 7.49 10.87 12.99
C ASN A 85 8.57 9.83 13.38
N PHE A 86 9.85 10.15 13.16
CA PHE A 86 10.98 9.26 13.46
C PHE A 86 11.19 8.96 14.95
N HIS A 87 10.67 9.79 15.84
CA HIS A 87 10.78 9.65 17.30
C HIS A 87 9.58 8.93 17.91
N SER A 88 8.58 8.57 17.11
CA SER A 88 7.34 7.91 17.55
C SER A 88 7.05 6.70 16.65
N PRO A 89 7.93 5.67 16.66
CA PRO A 89 7.69 4.46 15.90
C PRO A 89 6.40 3.79 16.36
N ILE A 90 5.67 3.22 15.42
CA ILE A 90 4.45 2.46 15.67
C ILE A 90 4.58 1.04 15.11
N SER A 91 3.82 0.09 15.65
CA SER A 91 3.59 -1.17 14.95
C SER A 91 2.60 -0.92 13.80
N VAL A 92 3.13 -0.86 12.57
CA VAL A 92 2.35 -0.74 11.35
C VAL A 92 1.50 -2.00 11.16
N ARG A 93 2.07 -3.18 11.42
CA ARG A 93 1.37 -4.48 11.40
C ARG A 93 0.16 -4.47 12.32
N TRP A 94 0.33 -4.01 13.56
CA TRP A 94 -0.79 -3.93 14.50
C TRP A 94 -1.82 -2.87 14.11
N SER A 95 -1.37 -1.76 13.52
CA SER A 95 -2.26 -0.71 13.01
C SER A 95 -3.18 -1.22 11.90
N VAL A 96 -2.65 -2.03 10.97
CA VAL A 96 -3.44 -2.75 9.97
C VAL A 96 -4.44 -3.70 10.63
N LEU A 97 -3.98 -4.54 11.56
CA LEU A 97 -4.82 -5.58 12.17
C LEU A 97 -5.96 -5.03 13.02
N LYS A 98 -5.77 -3.88 13.68
CA LYS A 98 -6.84 -3.19 14.41
C LYS A 98 -8.03 -2.81 13.52
N GLN A 99 -7.81 -2.58 12.23
CA GLN A 99 -8.86 -2.26 11.26
C GLN A 99 -9.53 -3.51 10.66
N VAL A 100 -8.95 -4.70 10.84
CA VAL A 100 -9.54 -5.96 10.37
C VAL A 100 -10.76 -6.30 11.22
N LYS A 101 -11.89 -6.60 10.56
CA LYS A 101 -13.17 -6.96 11.18
C LYS A 101 -13.61 -8.40 10.82
N ASN A 102 -13.05 -8.98 9.76
CA ASN A 102 -13.45 -10.30 9.28
C ASN A 102 -12.74 -11.45 10.03
N LYS A 103 -13.30 -11.89 11.16
CA LYS A 103 -12.77 -13.03 11.94
C LYS A 103 -12.61 -14.32 11.11
N LYS A 104 -13.50 -14.57 10.14
CA LYS A 104 -13.42 -15.74 9.25
C LYS A 104 -12.21 -15.66 8.32
N ALA A 105 -11.85 -14.47 7.85
CA ALA A 105 -10.66 -14.28 7.01
C ALA A 105 -9.38 -14.56 7.80
N LEU A 106 -9.29 -14.02 9.03
CA LEU A 106 -8.18 -14.32 9.94
C LEU A 106 -8.02 -15.83 10.18
N LYS A 107 -9.12 -16.53 10.48
CA LYS A 107 -9.11 -18.00 10.63
C LYS A 107 -8.55 -18.70 9.39
N ARG A 108 -8.97 -18.28 8.20
CA ARG A 108 -8.49 -18.87 6.95
C ARG A 108 -6.99 -18.61 6.73
N ILE A 109 -6.50 -17.41 7.03
CA ILE A 109 -5.08 -17.08 6.92
C ILE A 109 -4.27 -17.91 7.92
N LEU A 110 -4.68 -17.97 9.19
CA LEU A 110 -4.02 -18.77 10.21
C LEU A 110 -3.96 -20.26 9.83
N ASN A 111 -5.03 -20.78 9.21
CA ASN A 111 -5.10 -22.16 8.75
C ASN A 111 -4.25 -22.47 7.51
N THR A 112 -3.66 -21.47 6.84
CA THR A 112 -2.71 -21.74 5.73
C THR A 112 -1.44 -22.42 6.21
N ASN A 113 -1.11 -22.28 7.51
CA ASN A 113 0.14 -22.77 8.10
C ASN A 113 1.39 -22.30 7.34
N ASP A 114 1.33 -21.13 6.68
CA ASP A 114 2.48 -20.58 5.96
C ASP A 114 3.62 -20.26 6.95
N PRO A 115 4.80 -20.89 6.81
CA PRO A 115 5.91 -20.70 7.75
C PRO A 115 6.45 -19.27 7.75
N ARG A 116 6.21 -18.48 6.69
CA ARG A 116 6.63 -17.08 6.60
C ARG A 116 5.93 -16.22 7.64
N LEU A 117 4.69 -16.54 8.00
CA LEU A 117 3.91 -15.80 9.02
C LEU A 117 4.55 -15.86 10.42
N LYS A 118 5.31 -16.92 10.72
CA LYS A 118 5.93 -17.15 12.03
C LYS A 118 7.32 -16.52 12.16
N ARG A 119 7.85 -15.89 11.10
CA ARG A 119 9.16 -15.23 11.13
C ARG A 119 9.05 -13.91 11.90
N THR A 120 10.13 -13.53 12.57
CA THR A 120 10.26 -12.28 13.33
C THR A 120 11.38 -11.42 12.74
N CYS A 121 11.21 -10.10 12.76
CA CYS A 121 12.28 -9.17 12.35
C CYS A 121 13.25 -8.89 13.51
N TYR A 122 12.83 -9.22 14.72
CA TYR A 122 13.59 -8.95 15.93
C TYR A 122 14.90 -9.74 15.95
N THR A 123 16.01 -9.02 16.10
CA THR A 123 17.35 -9.59 16.16
C THR A 123 17.93 -9.63 17.58
N GLY A 124 17.15 -9.26 18.61
CA GLY A 124 17.64 -9.12 19.98
C GLY A 124 18.53 -7.89 20.21
N LYS A 125 18.75 -7.07 19.18
CA LYS A 125 19.59 -5.89 19.22
C LYS A 125 18.76 -4.66 18.90
N GLN A 126 18.95 -3.60 19.68
CA GLN A 126 18.46 -2.28 19.32
C GLN A 126 19.19 -1.80 18.07
N ASP A 127 18.52 -0.98 17.26
CA ASP A 127 19.19 -0.35 16.13
C ASP A 127 20.26 0.65 16.62
N ALA A 128 21.10 1.14 15.70
CA ALA A 128 22.19 2.06 16.04
C ALA A 128 21.73 3.38 16.69
N TYR A 129 20.42 3.66 16.66
CA TYR A 129 19.80 4.88 17.17
C TYR A 129 18.95 4.64 18.42
N GLY A 130 18.92 3.40 18.95
CA GLY A 130 18.10 3.03 20.10
C GLY A 130 16.59 3.07 19.84
N ILE A 131 16.16 3.06 18.57
CA ILE A 131 14.73 3.10 18.21
C ILE A 131 14.11 1.75 18.57
N VAL A 132 13.10 1.79 19.42
CA VAL A 132 12.32 0.61 19.82
C VAL A 132 10.98 0.66 19.10
N VAL A 133 10.78 -0.27 18.17
CA VAL A 133 9.52 -0.42 17.45
C VAL A 133 8.57 -1.30 18.26
N PRO A 134 7.33 -0.85 18.56
CA PRO A 134 6.36 -1.67 19.28
C PRO A 134 6.07 -3.00 18.59
N ASP A 135 5.80 -4.06 19.38
CA ASP A 135 5.45 -5.41 18.91
C ASP A 135 6.45 -6.06 17.94
N ILE A 136 7.68 -5.53 17.81
CA ILE A 136 8.68 -6.04 16.86
C ILE A 136 9.11 -7.48 17.14
N GLU A 137 9.01 -7.91 18.40
CA GLU A 137 9.32 -9.27 18.85
C GLU A 137 8.26 -10.29 18.42
N LYS A 138 7.02 -9.86 18.16
CA LYS A 138 5.93 -10.72 17.72
C LYS A 138 6.03 -10.99 16.23
N SER A 139 5.70 -12.20 15.80
CA SER A 139 5.52 -12.53 14.39
C SER A 139 4.17 -12.03 13.86
N PHE A 140 3.97 -12.03 12.53
CA PHE A 140 2.65 -11.76 11.97
C PHE A 140 1.61 -12.79 12.43
N PHE A 141 2.02 -14.05 12.60
CA PHE A 141 1.17 -15.11 13.11
C PHE A 141 0.65 -14.79 14.52
N ASP A 142 1.52 -14.31 15.40
CA ASP A 142 1.15 -13.95 16.78
C ASP A 142 0.14 -12.81 16.80
N LEU A 143 0.40 -11.76 16.01
CA LEU A 143 -0.49 -10.61 15.90
C LEU A 143 -1.84 -10.96 15.24
N LEU A 144 -1.84 -11.81 14.20
CA LEU A 144 -3.05 -12.31 13.56
C LEU A 144 -3.91 -13.12 14.54
N LYS A 145 -3.27 -13.96 15.36
CA LYS A 145 -3.93 -14.75 16.39
C LYS A 145 -4.51 -13.86 17.49
N GLU A 146 -3.73 -12.90 17.98
CA GLU A 146 -4.19 -11.92 18.96
C GLU A 146 -5.43 -11.18 18.47
N ARG A 147 -5.41 -10.71 17.21
CA ARG A 147 -6.58 -10.05 16.62
C ARG A 147 -7.77 -10.99 16.44
N TYR A 148 -7.53 -12.25 16.07
CA TYR A 148 -8.59 -13.25 15.93
C TYR A 148 -9.29 -13.54 17.27
N ASP A 149 -8.54 -13.58 18.37
CA ASP A 149 -9.07 -13.83 19.71
C ASP A 149 -9.85 -12.62 20.27
N GLN A 150 -9.55 -11.40 19.82
CA GLN A 150 -10.28 -10.17 20.19
C GLN A 150 -11.62 -9.98 19.47
N LEU A 151 -11.81 -10.60 18.30
CA LEU A 151 -13.05 -10.52 17.51
C LEU A 151 -14.04 -11.62 17.91
#